data_AF-A0A957EZE3-F1
#
_entry.id   AF-A0A957EZE3-F1
#
_cell.length_a   1.000
_cell.length_b   1.000
_cell.length_c   1.000
_cell.angle_alpha   90.00
_cell.angle_beta   90.00
_cell.angle_gamma   90.00
#
_symmetry.space_group_name_H-M   'P 1'
#
loop_
_entity.id
_entity.type
_entity.pdbx_description
1 polymer ?
#
loop_
_entity_poly.entity_id
_entity_poly.type
_entity_poly.pdbx_seq_one_letter_code
_entity_poly.pdbx_strand_id
1 'polypeptide(L)'
;MLPEERKRALVLSGGGGRGAYHVGVLRFLEEHEWFPDIVVGTSIGAVNGAALASGHNSRSLWALWRRLRTRDVQKANLNPLSGSFLLDTSPLRETLLEKGWIDFARINSEETAVHLRITATEVYTGRLYVFGNSADIYPSRLHPEPITVDHILSSCSIPIVYPATHLNQSLYCDGATVA
;
A
#
# COMPACT_ATOMS: atom_id res chain seq x y z
N MET A 1 36.94 -0.28 -2.13
CA MET A 1 35.54 -0.73 -1.97
C MET A 1 34.86 -0.56 -3.31
N LEU A 2 34.34 -1.64 -3.89
CA LEU A 2 33.33 -1.50 -4.94
C LEU A 2 32.17 -0.69 -4.32
N PRO A 3 31.51 0.23 -5.06
CA PRO A 3 30.31 0.85 -4.54
C PRO A 3 29.32 -0.26 -4.22
N GLU A 4 28.69 -0.22 -3.04
CA GLU A 4 27.54 -1.09 -2.74
C GLU A 4 26.60 -1.07 -3.95
N GLU A 5 26.14 -2.25 -4.36
CA GLU A 5 25.25 -2.41 -5.50
C GLU A 5 24.06 -1.45 -5.34
N ARG A 6 23.90 -0.51 -6.28
CA ARG A 6 22.89 0.55 -6.17
C ARG A 6 21.50 -0.06 -6.17
N LYS A 7 20.76 0.14 -5.07
CA LYS A 7 19.37 -0.27 -4.95
C LYS A 7 18.44 0.61 -5.78
N ARG A 8 17.44 -0.02 -6.39
CA ARG A 8 16.42 0.61 -7.22
C ARG A 8 15.14 0.75 -6.44
N ALA A 9 14.64 1.99 -6.31
CA ALA A 9 13.38 2.27 -5.65
C ALA A 9 12.30 2.66 -6.68
N LEU A 10 11.13 2.03 -6.59
CA LEU A 10 9.92 2.42 -7.31
C LEU A 10 8.96 3.11 -6.34
N VAL A 11 8.60 4.36 -6.63
CA VAL A 11 7.66 5.13 -5.81
C VAL A 11 6.30 5.19 -6.50
N LEU A 12 5.27 4.66 -5.84
CA LEU A 12 3.90 4.59 -6.31
C LEU A 12 3.04 5.57 -5.52
N SER A 13 2.59 6.63 -6.19
CA SER A 13 1.81 7.70 -5.57
C SER A 13 0.37 7.29 -5.24
N GLY A 14 -0.29 8.11 -4.42
CA GLY A 14 -1.74 8.03 -4.25
C GLY A 14 -2.52 8.45 -5.52
N GLY A 15 -3.84 8.24 -5.51
CA GLY A 15 -4.70 8.64 -6.64
C GLY A 15 -5.97 7.80 -6.85
N GLY A 16 -6.33 6.94 -5.90
CA GLY A 16 -7.52 6.08 -5.99
C GLY A 16 -7.49 5.19 -7.24
N GLY A 17 -8.60 5.12 -7.98
CA GLY A 17 -8.71 4.28 -9.18
C GLY A 17 -7.65 4.53 -10.27
N ARG A 18 -6.96 5.68 -10.26
CA ARG A 18 -5.85 5.97 -11.18
C ARG A 18 -4.61 5.08 -10.95
N GLY A 19 -4.53 4.36 -9.83
CA GLY A 19 -3.49 3.36 -9.60
C GLY A 19 -3.43 2.26 -10.67
N ALA A 20 -4.50 2.07 -11.47
CA ALA A 20 -4.47 1.22 -12.64
C ALA A 20 -3.37 1.59 -13.65
N TYR A 21 -3.01 2.88 -13.77
CA TYR A 21 -1.93 3.33 -14.66
C TYR A 21 -0.55 2.84 -14.21
N HIS A 22 -0.34 2.59 -12.90
CA HIS A 22 0.92 2.01 -12.40
C HIS A 22 1.22 0.66 -13.08
N VAL A 23 0.19 -0.11 -13.44
CA VAL A 23 0.34 -1.42 -14.07
C VAL A 23 0.95 -1.31 -15.47
N GLY A 24 0.59 -0.26 -16.21
CA GLY A 24 1.19 0.03 -17.52
C GLY A 24 2.66 0.42 -17.41
N VAL A 25 3.00 1.25 -16.42
CA VAL A 25 4.39 1.61 -16.12
C VAL A 25 5.20 0.39 -15.70
N LEU A 26 4.65 -0.44 -14.80
CA LEU A 26 5.29 -1.67 -14.36
C LEU A 26 5.57 -2.61 -15.53
N ARG A 27 4.61 -2.76 -16.46
CA ARG A 27 4.81 -3.55 -17.67
C ARG A 27 5.99 -3.05 -18.49
N PHE A 28 6.08 -1.74 -18.71
CA PHE A 28 7.21 -1.15 -19.43
C PHE A 28 8.55 -1.43 -18.73
N LEU A 29 8.60 -1.30 -17.41
CA LEU A 29 9.81 -1.57 -16.63
C LEU A 29 10.23 -3.04 -16.72
N GLU A 30 9.28 -3.98 -16.59
CA GLU A 30 9.54 -5.42 -16.74
C GLU A 30 10.03 -5.78 -18.14
N GLU A 31 9.45 -5.17 -19.20
CA GLU A 31 9.89 -5.35 -20.60
C GLU A 31 11.33 -4.86 -20.85
N HIS A 32 11.87 -4.01 -19.97
CA HIS A 32 13.25 -3.51 -20.01
C HIS A 32 14.14 -4.11 -18.91
N GLU A 33 13.72 -5.24 -18.32
CA GLU A 33 14.47 -5.95 -17.27
C GLU A 33 14.81 -5.06 -16.05
N TRP A 34 13.93 -4.07 -15.79
CA TRP A 34 14.03 -3.20 -14.63
C TRP A 34 13.11 -3.70 -13.53
N PHE A 35 13.71 -4.15 -12.43
CA PHE A 35 13.00 -4.63 -11.24
C PHE A 35 13.40 -3.79 -10.02
N PRO A 36 12.44 -3.38 -9.18
CA PRO A 36 12.74 -2.63 -7.96
C PRO A 36 13.22 -3.56 -6.84
N ASP A 37 14.24 -3.13 -6.11
CA ASP A 37 14.59 -3.70 -4.81
C ASP A 37 13.66 -3.17 -3.70
N ILE A 38 13.21 -1.92 -3.85
CA ILE A 38 12.39 -1.20 -2.88
C ILE A 38 11.13 -0.68 -3.59
N VAL A 39 9.98 -0.89 -2.98
CA VAL A 39 8.73 -0.28 -3.44
C VAL A 39 8.16 0.59 -2.33
N VAL A 40 7.97 1.88 -2.62
CA VAL A 40 7.34 2.84 -1.71
C VAL A 40 5.94 3.13 -2.21
N GLY A 41 4.94 3.00 -1.36
CA GLY A 41 3.54 3.16 -1.72
C GLY A 41 2.76 4.06 -0.78
N THR A 42 1.95 4.94 -1.36
CA THR A 42 0.95 5.76 -0.64
C THR A 42 -0.43 5.46 -1.20
N SER A 43 -1.43 5.22 -0.34
CA SER A 43 -2.82 4.99 -0.75
C SER A 43 -2.91 3.82 -1.73
N ILE A 44 -3.50 4.02 -2.92
CA ILE A 44 -3.49 2.98 -3.96
C ILE A 44 -2.09 2.50 -4.36
N GLY A 45 -1.07 3.34 -4.20
CA GLY A 45 0.33 2.95 -4.37
C GLY A 45 0.77 1.91 -3.33
N ALA A 46 0.28 1.98 -2.09
CA ALA A 46 0.52 0.96 -1.07
C ALA A 46 -0.13 -0.37 -1.42
N VAL A 47 -1.35 -0.35 -1.98
CA VAL A 47 -2.03 -1.56 -2.47
C VAL A 47 -1.23 -2.23 -3.60
N ASN A 48 -0.86 -1.47 -4.63
CA ASN A 48 -0.09 -2.03 -5.74
C ASN A 48 1.33 -2.44 -5.31
N GLY A 49 1.95 -1.68 -4.41
CA GLY A 49 3.27 -2.00 -3.87
C GLY A 49 3.27 -3.28 -3.04
N ALA A 50 2.23 -3.48 -2.22
CA ALA A 50 2.06 -4.72 -1.48
C ALA A 50 1.81 -5.91 -2.41
N ALA A 51 0.99 -5.75 -3.46
CA ALA A 51 0.81 -6.80 -4.47
C ALA A 51 2.13 -7.17 -5.16
N LEU A 52 2.97 -6.17 -5.49
CA LEU A 52 4.31 -6.42 -6.05
C LEU A 52 5.22 -7.16 -5.06
N ALA A 53 5.26 -6.72 -3.81
CA ALA A 53 6.05 -7.36 -2.76
C ALA A 53 5.56 -8.77 -2.42
N SER A 54 4.28 -9.06 -2.65
CA SER A 54 3.73 -10.41 -2.56
C SER A 54 3.95 -11.26 -3.82
N GLY A 55 4.70 -10.74 -4.80
CA GLY A 55 5.14 -11.47 -5.99
C GLY A 55 4.25 -11.35 -7.22
N HIS A 56 3.30 -10.40 -7.25
CA HIS A 56 2.63 -10.07 -8.50
C HIS A 56 3.57 -9.34 -9.45
N ASN A 57 3.36 -9.58 -10.74
CA ASN A 57 3.97 -8.86 -11.86
C ASN A 57 2.90 -8.04 -12.61
N SER A 58 3.30 -7.29 -13.64
CA SER A 58 2.40 -6.46 -14.44
C SER A 58 1.19 -7.23 -14.98
N ARG A 59 1.40 -8.47 -15.45
CA ARG A 59 0.33 -9.32 -16.02
C ARG A 59 -0.70 -9.72 -14.97
N SER A 60 -0.26 -10.21 -13.82
CA SER A 60 -1.17 -10.67 -12.76
C SER A 60 -1.86 -9.49 -12.09
N LEU A 61 -1.15 -8.39 -11.85
CA LEU A 61 -1.74 -7.17 -11.30
C LEU A 61 -2.77 -6.55 -12.28
N TRP A 62 -2.50 -6.57 -13.59
CA TRP A 62 -3.49 -6.19 -14.60
C TRP A 62 -4.77 -7.03 -14.54
N ALA A 63 -4.63 -8.35 -14.34
CA ALA A 63 -5.79 -9.23 -14.21
C ALA A 63 -6.63 -8.93 -12.97
N LEU A 64 -6.00 -8.59 -11.84
CA LEU A 64 -6.67 -8.14 -10.62
C LEU A 64 -7.45 -6.83 -10.87
N TRP A 65 -6.77 -5.82 -11.42
CA TRP A 65 -7.37 -4.53 -11.74
C TRP A 65 -8.57 -4.63 -12.70
N ARG A 66 -8.52 -5.52 -13.70
CA ARG A 66 -9.65 -5.74 -14.63
C ARG A 66 -10.88 -6.35 -13.96
N ARG A 67 -10.69 -7.12 -12.90
CA ARG A 67 -11.78 -7.79 -12.17
C ARG A 67 -12.36 -6.91 -11.08
N LEU A 68 -11.57 -5.95 -10.57
CA LEU A 68 -11.99 -5.02 -9.54
C LEU A 68 -13.23 -4.24 -9.95
N ARG A 69 -14.17 -4.09 -9.01
CA ARG A 69 -15.37 -3.25 -9.11
C ARG A 69 -15.41 -2.31 -7.92
N THR A 70 -16.17 -1.23 -8.02
CA THR A 70 -16.35 -0.27 -6.92
C THR A 70 -16.79 -0.95 -5.62
N ARG A 71 -17.70 -1.93 -5.70
CA ARG A 71 -18.17 -2.72 -4.55
C ARG A 71 -17.10 -3.57 -3.88
N ASP A 72 -15.99 -3.85 -4.57
CA ASP A 72 -14.84 -4.59 -4.01
C ASP A 72 -13.91 -3.67 -3.22
N VAL A 73 -14.12 -2.36 -3.30
CA VAL A 73 -13.29 -1.35 -2.63
C VAL A 73 -14.08 -0.65 -1.53
N GLN A 74 -15.31 -0.27 -1.82
CA GLN A 74 -16.10 0.60 -0.96
C GLN A 74 -17.58 0.27 -1.04
N LYS A 75 -18.30 0.57 0.05
CA LYS A 75 -19.77 0.60 0.09
C LYS A 75 -20.24 1.88 0.79
N ALA A 76 -21.46 2.29 0.52
CA ALA A 76 -22.07 3.44 1.19
C ALA A 76 -22.19 3.16 2.70
N ASN A 77 -21.81 4.12 3.53
CA ASN A 77 -22.09 4.04 4.96
C ASN A 77 -23.55 4.44 5.20
N LEU A 78 -24.42 3.45 5.38
CA LEU A 78 -25.87 3.66 5.56
C LEU A 78 -26.27 3.77 7.04
N ASN A 79 -25.33 3.84 7.98
CA ASN A 79 -25.64 3.95 9.40
C ASN A 79 -25.69 5.41 9.86
N PRO A 80 -26.89 6.02 10.05
CA PRO A 80 -27.02 7.41 10.47
C PRO A 80 -26.51 7.69 11.88
N LEU A 81 -26.19 6.64 12.67
CA LEU A 81 -25.70 6.75 14.04
C LEU A 81 -24.18 6.57 14.18
N SER A 82 -23.45 6.16 13.12
CA SER A 82 -22.03 5.80 13.23
C SER A 82 -21.02 6.91 12.86
N GLY A 83 -21.48 8.13 12.53
CA GLY A 83 -20.62 9.31 12.40
C GLY A 83 -19.90 9.53 11.06
N SER A 84 -19.85 10.81 10.68
CA SER A 84 -18.90 11.60 9.85
C SER A 84 -18.27 11.10 8.54
N PHE A 85 -18.35 9.83 8.14
CA PHE A 85 -17.67 9.31 6.94
C PHE A 85 -18.63 8.79 5.86
N LEU A 86 -18.32 9.10 4.60
CA LEU A 86 -19.20 8.81 3.45
C LEU A 86 -19.22 7.32 3.06
N LEU A 87 -18.12 6.60 3.27
CA LEU A 87 -17.92 5.25 2.74
C LEU A 87 -17.24 4.32 3.76
N ASP A 88 -17.53 3.02 3.65
CA ASP A 88 -16.93 1.94 4.43
C ASP A 88 -15.93 1.13 3.57
N THR A 89 -14.72 0.91 4.10
CA THR A 89 -13.59 0.21 3.48
C THR A 89 -13.51 -1.29 3.81
N SER A 90 -14.51 -1.86 4.51
CA SER A 90 -14.60 -3.31 4.73
C SER A 90 -14.44 -4.13 3.45
N PRO A 91 -15.01 -3.73 2.28
CA PRO A 91 -14.84 -4.50 1.06
C PRO A 91 -13.39 -4.50 0.54
N LEU A 92 -12.66 -3.40 0.73
CA LEU A 92 -11.24 -3.35 0.39
C LEU A 92 -10.45 -4.34 1.25
N ARG A 93 -10.71 -4.40 2.57
CA ARG A 93 -10.07 -5.37 3.46
C ARG A 93 -10.27 -6.80 2.94
N GLU A 94 -11.50 -7.18 2.65
CA GLU A 94 -11.86 -8.51 2.11
C GLU A 94 -11.14 -8.78 0.78
N THR A 95 -11.12 -7.80 -0.12
CA THR A 95 -10.42 -7.92 -1.41
C THR A 95 -8.93 -8.16 -1.24
N LEU A 96 -8.28 -7.45 -0.32
CA LEU A 96 -6.85 -7.61 -0.05
C LEU A 96 -6.52 -8.98 0.57
N LEU A 97 -7.37 -9.48 1.46
CA LEU A 97 -7.14 -10.75 2.17
C LEU A 97 -7.55 -12.00 1.37
N GLU A 98 -8.66 -11.93 0.64
CA GLU A 98 -9.34 -13.15 0.16
C GLU A 98 -9.33 -13.28 -1.37
N LYS A 99 -9.13 -12.18 -2.12
CA LYS A 99 -9.24 -12.19 -3.59
C LYS A 99 -7.90 -12.33 -4.31
N GLY A 100 -6.89 -12.85 -3.61
CA GLY A 100 -5.56 -13.11 -4.17
C GLY A 100 -4.81 -11.85 -4.58
N TRP A 101 -5.05 -10.74 -3.89
CA TRP A 101 -4.32 -9.49 -4.10
C TRP A 101 -2.98 -9.47 -3.36
N ILE A 102 -2.94 -10.06 -2.16
CA ILE A 102 -1.78 -9.95 -1.28
C ILE A 102 -1.52 -11.27 -0.57
N ASP A 103 -0.28 -11.73 -0.67
CA ASP A 103 0.31 -12.77 0.17
C ASP A 103 1.21 -12.11 1.23
N PHE A 104 0.67 -11.92 2.45
CA PHE A 104 1.40 -11.32 3.56
C PHE A 104 2.50 -12.22 4.12
N ALA A 105 2.39 -13.54 3.95
CA ALA A 105 3.46 -14.45 4.38
C ALA A 105 4.71 -14.22 3.52
N ARG A 106 4.52 -14.00 2.21
CA ARG A 106 5.61 -13.66 1.30
C ARG A 106 6.15 -12.25 1.49
N ILE A 107 5.31 -11.25 1.78
CA ILE A 107 5.79 -9.90 2.09
C ILE A 107 6.72 -9.92 3.31
N ASN A 108 6.36 -10.69 4.33
CA ASN A 108 7.07 -10.71 5.60
C ASN A 108 8.13 -11.80 5.73
N SER A 109 8.43 -12.55 4.65
CA SER A 109 9.48 -13.57 4.68
C SER A 109 10.87 -12.94 4.61
N GLU A 110 11.86 -13.61 5.19
CA GLU A 110 13.28 -13.20 5.09
C GLU A 110 13.81 -13.23 3.65
N GLU A 111 13.17 -14.04 2.79
CA GLU A 111 13.49 -14.22 1.38
C GLU A 111 12.75 -13.22 0.47
N THR A 112 12.12 -12.19 1.05
CA THR A 112 11.37 -11.20 0.27
C THR A 112 12.28 -10.52 -0.76
N ALA A 113 11.87 -10.58 -2.02
CA ALA A 113 12.63 -9.98 -3.12
C ALA A 113 12.46 -8.44 -3.18
N VAL A 114 11.44 -7.91 -2.51
CA VAL A 114 11.08 -6.48 -2.57
C VAL A 114 10.85 -5.95 -1.16
N HIS A 115 11.63 -4.94 -0.81
CA HIS A 115 11.48 -4.20 0.43
C HIS A 115 10.33 -3.19 0.30
N LEU A 116 9.19 -3.49 0.91
CA LEU A 116 7.99 -2.67 0.85
C LEU A 116 8.02 -1.55 1.89
N ARG A 117 7.65 -0.34 1.49
CA ARG A 117 7.46 0.83 2.34
C ARG A 117 6.06 1.39 2.14
N ILE A 118 5.30 1.56 3.22
CA ILE A 118 3.94 2.09 3.19
C ILE A 118 3.90 3.37 4.00
N THR A 119 3.38 4.45 3.41
CA THR A 119 3.25 5.73 4.09
C THR A 119 1.85 5.93 4.67
N ALA A 120 1.74 6.36 5.91
CA ALA A 120 0.47 6.82 6.49
C ALA A 120 0.71 8.01 7.43
N THR A 121 -0.30 8.83 7.67
CA THR A 121 -0.19 9.98 8.58
C THR A 121 -0.84 9.65 9.91
N GLU A 122 -0.13 9.81 11.01
CA GLU A 122 -0.71 9.68 12.35
C GLU A 122 -1.64 10.87 12.62
N VAL A 123 -2.91 10.59 12.93
CA VAL A 123 -3.98 11.59 13.03
C VAL A 123 -3.71 12.64 14.11
N TYR A 124 -3.20 12.22 15.27
CA TYR A 124 -3.04 13.13 16.41
C TYR A 124 -1.84 14.07 16.29
N THR A 125 -0.75 13.60 15.67
CA THR A 125 0.49 14.39 15.57
C THR A 125 0.68 15.02 14.19
N GLY A 126 -0.07 14.58 13.17
CA GLY A 126 0.12 14.99 11.78
C GLY A 126 1.45 14.51 11.18
N ARG A 127 2.12 13.55 11.81
CA ARG A 127 3.43 13.06 11.34
C ARG A 127 3.25 11.95 10.30
N LEU A 128 4.04 12.03 9.23
CA LEU A 128 4.19 10.94 8.28
C LEU A 128 4.98 9.80 8.90
N TYR A 129 4.38 8.62 8.94
CA TYR A 129 5.00 7.36 9.28
C TYR A 129 5.27 6.57 8.01
N VAL A 130 6.42 5.89 7.98
CA VAL A 130 6.77 4.94 6.93
C VAL A 130 6.91 3.57 7.60
N PHE A 131 6.05 2.63 7.25
CA PHE A 131 6.11 1.24 7.71
C PHE A 131 6.85 0.39 6.69
N GLY A 132 7.56 -0.66 7.10
CA GLY A 132 8.18 -1.56 6.14
C GLY A 132 8.50 -2.94 6.67
N ASN A 133 8.54 -3.91 5.74
CA ASN A 133 8.79 -5.33 6.03
C ASN A 133 10.26 -5.67 6.35
N SER A 134 11.14 -4.67 6.37
CA SER A 134 12.60 -4.85 6.47
C SER A 134 13.22 -3.52 6.87
N ALA A 135 14.40 -3.53 7.49
CA ALA A 135 15.12 -2.30 7.80
C ALA A 135 15.57 -1.57 6.52
N ASP A 136 15.72 -0.25 6.59
CA ASP A 136 16.35 0.52 5.52
C ASP A 136 17.87 0.39 5.61
N ILE A 137 18.51 0.47 4.44
CA ILE A 137 19.97 0.49 4.32
C ILE A 137 20.54 1.80 4.88
N TYR A 138 19.76 2.87 4.85
CA TYR A 138 20.13 4.18 5.40
C TYR A 138 19.24 4.54 6.59
N PRO A 139 19.75 5.27 7.60
CA PRO A 139 18.92 5.82 8.67
C PRO A 139 17.78 6.66 8.09
N SER A 140 16.55 6.29 8.40
CA SER A 140 15.34 6.92 7.88
C SER A 140 14.25 7.02 8.95
N ARG A 141 13.07 7.54 8.59
CA ARG A 141 11.86 7.55 9.43
C ARG A 141 11.07 6.24 9.35
N LEU A 142 11.72 5.17 8.90
CA LEU A 142 11.12 3.86 8.77
C LEU A 142 10.91 3.20 10.13
N HIS A 143 9.73 2.62 10.28
CA HIS A 143 9.35 1.71 11.35
C HIS A 143 9.31 0.28 10.76
N PRO A 144 10.37 -0.52 10.95
CA PRO A 144 10.38 -1.89 10.46
C PRO A 144 9.48 -2.77 11.33
N GLU A 145 8.43 -3.35 10.73
CA GLU A 145 7.52 -4.27 11.39
C GLU A 145 6.81 -5.18 10.35
N PRO A 146 6.27 -6.34 10.77
CA PRO A 146 5.50 -7.19 9.87
C PRO A 146 4.31 -6.43 9.28
N ILE A 147 4.25 -6.38 7.95
CA ILE A 147 3.18 -5.69 7.23
C ILE A 147 1.90 -6.52 7.32
N THR A 148 0.82 -5.84 7.66
CA THR A 148 -0.54 -6.38 7.74
C THR A 148 -1.47 -5.59 6.83
N VAL A 149 -2.70 -6.09 6.65
CA VAL A 149 -3.73 -5.36 5.91
C VAL A 149 -4.01 -3.97 6.50
N ASP A 150 -3.86 -3.80 7.83
CA ASP A 150 -4.13 -2.53 8.50
C ASP A 150 -3.13 -1.44 8.13
N HIS A 151 -1.88 -1.82 7.81
CA HIS A 151 -0.88 -0.89 7.27
C HIS A 151 -1.29 -0.34 5.91
N ILE A 152 -1.92 -1.17 5.07
CA ILE A 152 -2.38 -0.77 3.75
C ILE A 152 -3.65 0.07 3.86
N LEU A 153 -4.58 -0.33 4.72
CA LEU A 153 -5.83 0.40 4.96
C LEU A 153 -5.57 1.76 5.60
N SER A 154 -4.61 1.88 6.52
CA SER A 154 -4.21 3.18 7.07
C SER A 154 -3.74 4.13 5.98
N SER A 155 -2.93 3.63 5.05
CA SER A 155 -2.48 4.40 3.88
C SER A 155 -3.61 4.80 2.92
N CYS A 156 -4.74 4.09 2.92
CA CYS A 156 -5.92 4.37 2.08
C CYS A 156 -7.04 5.15 2.80
N SER A 157 -6.85 5.50 4.08
CA SER A 157 -7.87 6.12 4.92
C SER A 157 -7.99 7.63 4.67
N ILE A 158 -8.63 8.01 3.55
CA ILE A 158 -8.79 9.41 3.13
C ILE A 158 -9.73 10.13 4.12
N PRO A 159 -9.29 11.22 4.79
CA PRO A 159 -10.14 11.99 5.71
C PRO A 159 -11.48 12.38 5.09
N ILE A 160 -12.55 12.37 5.89
CA ILE A 160 -13.96 12.64 5.48
C ILE A 160 -14.56 11.51 4.61
N VAL A 161 -13.79 10.87 3.74
CA VAL A 161 -14.28 9.82 2.85
C VAL A 161 -14.34 8.47 3.55
N TYR A 162 -13.25 8.09 4.21
CA TYR A 162 -13.08 6.81 4.90
C TYR A 162 -12.70 7.02 6.36
N PRO A 163 -13.11 6.12 7.28
CA PRO A 163 -12.67 6.17 8.66
C PRO A 163 -11.15 5.99 8.75
N ALA A 164 -10.53 6.65 9.72
CA ALA A 164 -9.14 6.42 10.08
C ALA A 164 -8.95 4.95 10.53
N THR A 165 -7.79 4.37 10.22
CA THR A 165 -7.48 3.00 10.60
C THR A 165 -6.73 2.99 11.93
N HIS A 166 -7.21 2.18 12.87
CA HIS A 166 -6.46 1.85 14.08
C HIS A 166 -5.33 0.89 13.73
N LEU A 167 -4.10 1.27 14.10
CA LEU A 167 -2.93 0.43 13.99
C LEU A 167 -2.13 0.59 15.28
N ASN A 168 -1.90 -0.52 15.98
CA ASN A 168 -1.31 -0.52 17.32
C ASN A 168 -2.13 0.37 18.29
N GLN A 169 -1.52 1.40 18.88
CA GLN A 169 -2.17 2.33 19.81
C GLN A 169 -2.56 3.67 19.18
N SER A 170 -2.34 3.84 17.87
CA SER A 170 -2.55 5.11 17.16
C SER A 170 -3.60 5.00 16.06
N LEU A 171 -4.12 6.16 15.65
CA LEU A 171 -5.00 6.31 14.51
C LEU A 171 -4.23 6.89 13.33
N TYR A 172 -4.45 6.33 12.16
CA TYR A 172 -3.76 6.73 10.94
C TYR A 172 -4.73 7.03 9.80
N CYS A 173 -4.37 8.02 8.98
CA CYS A 173 -5.05 8.37 7.75
C CYS A 173 -4.09 8.32 6.54
N ASP A 174 -4.63 8.54 5.34
CA ASP A 174 -3.92 8.44 4.07
C ASP A 174 -2.63 9.29 4.09
N GLY A 175 -1.50 8.69 3.69
CA GLY A 175 -0.20 9.35 3.69
C GLY A 175 -0.12 10.57 2.75
N ALA A 176 -1.03 10.66 1.78
CA ALA A 176 -1.14 11.82 0.88
C ALA A 176 -1.63 13.10 1.58
N THR A 177 -2.04 13.02 2.85
CA THR A 177 -2.50 14.18 3.63
C THR A 177 -1.39 15.17 3.98
N VAL A 178 -0.13 14.72 3.96
CA VAL A 178 1.06 15.52 4.36
C VAL A 178 2.23 15.40 3.37
N ALA A 179 2.01 14.73 2.23
CA ALA A 179 3.02 14.47 1.20
C ALA A 179 3.08 15.57 0.13
#